data_AF-A0A1Y3SRC0-F1
#
_entry.id   AF-A0A1Y3SRC0-F1
#
_cell.length_a   1.000
_cell.length_b   1.000
_cell.length_c   1.000
_cell.angle_alpha   90.00
_cell.angle_beta   90.00
_cell.angle_gamma   90.00
#
_symmetry.space_group_name_H-M   'P 1'
#
loop_
_entity.id
_entity.type
_entity.pdbx_description
1 polymer ?
#
loop_
_entity_poly.entity_id
_entity_poly.type
_entity_poly.pdbx_seq_one_letter_code
_entity_poly.pdbx_strand_id
1 'polypeptide(L)'
;MLGLPKATELSKQLPKNAIYAKFQMNTAERAKIDADISRITIVNEVSPAKINIAEGEQVKSFFVLQVALKRKDFEDKTIITISKLIPQNMLLILECGSEAKLVTYHTKLMQTDWEPKDDLSIELKGLNMDAVWENIIVQIGGITIDQGNTLDEQIAVDEKRMKIQKEIDRLTKLAKNEKQPKKKFELVQKLNEIKKEIIP
;
A
#
# COMPACT_ATOMS: atom_id res chain seq x y z
N MET A 1 17.28 6.10 -2.46
CA MET A 1 16.31 5.93 -1.35
C MET A 1 14.94 6.50 -1.67
N LEU A 2 14.74 7.78 -2.07
CA LEU A 2 13.47 8.16 -2.74
C LEU A 2 13.56 9.31 -3.76
N GLY A 3 14.64 10.12 -3.76
CA GLY A 3 14.78 11.25 -4.69
C GLY A 3 13.94 12.50 -4.34
N LEU A 4 13.40 12.58 -3.12
CA LEU A 4 12.60 13.71 -2.66
C LEU A 4 13.45 14.99 -2.47
N PRO A 5 12.84 16.19 -2.58
CA PRO A 5 13.57 17.45 -2.37
C PRO A 5 14.18 17.56 -0.97
N LYS A 6 15.41 18.08 -0.88
CA LYS A 6 16.14 18.27 0.39
C LYS A 6 15.38 19.07 1.44
N ALA A 7 14.56 20.04 1.01
CA ALA A 7 13.71 20.84 1.91
C ALA A 7 12.69 20.00 2.69
N THR A 8 12.39 18.79 2.23
CA THR A 8 11.47 17.86 2.90
C THR A 8 12.15 16.98 3.94
N GLU A 9 13.48 16.90 3.94
CA GLU A 9 14.24 16.01 4.81
C GLU A 9 14.03 16.34 6.29
N LEU A 10 13.82 15.29 7.07
CA LEU A 10 13.75 15.27 8.51
C LEU A 10 14.61 14.10 9.02
N SER A 11 14.95 14.13 10.30
CA SER A 11 15.58 12.98 10.95
C SER A 11 15.07 12.87 12.38
N LYS A 12 13.76 12.60 12.50
CA LYS A 12 13.11 12.49 13.79
C LYS A 12 12.79 11.04 14.08
N GLN A 13 13.60 10.43 14.95
CA GLN A 13 13.31 9.09 15.44
C GLN A 13 12.01 9.09 16.24
N LEU A 14 11.16 8.09 15.99
CA LEU A 14 9.96 7.85 16.78
C LEU A 14 10.22 6.70 17.75
N PRO A 15 10.37 6.96 19.06
CA PRO A 15 10.50 5.91 20.05
C PRO A 15 9.25 5.02 20.02
N LYS A 16 9.42 3.70 19.90
CA LYS A 16 8.31 2.75 19.86
C LYS A 16 7.40 2.87 21.10
N ASN A 17 7.98 3.11 22.27
CA ASN A 17 7.23 3.36 23.50
C ASN A 17 6.30 4.58 23.40
N ALA A 18 6.71 5.64 22.69
CA ALA A 18 5.87 6.82 22.48
C ALA A 18 4.70 6.51 21.53
N ILE A 19 4.92 5.68 20.51
CA ILE A 19 3.86 5.17 19.63
C ILE A 19 2.88 4.33 20.45
N TYR A 20 3.38 3.37 21.23
CA TYR A 20 2.55 2.48 22.04
C TYR A 20 1.68 3.24 23.06
N ALA A 21 2.26 4.24 23.71
CA ALA A 21 1.56 5.06 24.69
C ALA A 21 0.52 5.97 24.04
N LYS A 22 0.90 6.67 22.96
CA LYS A 22 0.00 7.61 22.26
C LYS A 22 -1.22 6.91 21.67
N PHE A 23 -1.06 5.67 21.23
CA PHE A 23 -2.10 4.91 20.54
C PHE A 23 -2.72 3.79 21.37
N GLN A 24 -2.42 3.73 22.68
CA GLN A 24 -3.03 2.80 23.63
C GLN A 24 -2.99 1.32 23.18
N MET A 25 -1.89 0.92 22.55
CA MET A 25 -1.77 -0.43 21.98
C MET A 25 -1.83 -1.51 23.06
N ASN A 26 -2.45 -2.65 22.75
CA ASN A 26 -2.48 -3.79 23.67
C ASN A 26 -1.16 -4.58 23.65
N THR A 27 -0.96 -5.47 24.64
CA THR A 27 0.29 -6.23 24.79
C THR A 27 0.62 -7.10 23.57
N ALA A 28 -0.37 -7.71 22.94
CA ALA A 28 -0.16 -8.57 21.77
C ALA A 28 0.30 -7.76 20.55
N GLU A 29 -0.28 -6.59 20.31
CA GLU A 29 0.11 -5.72 19.21
C GLU A 29 1.52 -5.14 19.40
N ARG A 30 1.85 -4.73 20.64
CA ARG A 30 3.22 -4.29 20.98
C ARG A 30 4.24 -5.39 20.73
N ALA A 31 3.95 -6.61 21.16
CA ALA A 31 4.83 -7.76 20.96
C ALA A 31 5.09 -8.05 19.48
N LYS A 32 4.06 -7.93 18.62
CA LYS A 32 4.23 -8.08 17.17
C LYS A 32 5.12 -6.99 16.58
N ILE A 33 4.88 -5.72 16.91
CA ILE A 33 5.72 -4.61 16.45
C ILE A 33 7.17 -4.79 16.94
N ASP A 34 7.38 -5.21 18.19
CA ASP A 34 8.73 -5.43 18.72
C ASP A 34 9.44 -6.63 18.08
N ALA A 35 8.71 -7.66 17.67
CA ALA A 35 9.25 -8.80 16.95
C ALA A 35 9.65 -8.46 15.52
N ASP A 36 8.87 -7.62 14.83
CA ASP A 36 9.07 -7.34 13.40
C ASP A 36 9.90 -6.07 13.14
N ILE A 37 9.82 -5.07 14.02
CA ILE A 37 10.34 -3.71 13.79
C ILE A 37 11.46 -3.38 14.76
N SER A 38 12.62 -3.03 14.20
CA SER A 38 13.77 -2.54 14.96
C SER A 38 13.64 -1.05 15.30
N ARG A 39 13.32 -0.21 14.31
CA ARG A 39 13.33 1.25 14.43
C ARG A 39 12.34 1.91 13.46
N ILE A 40 11.73 3.00 13.90
CA ILE A 40 10.86 3.86 13.08
C ILE A 40 11.43 5.29 13.14
N THR A 41 11.61 5.90 11.97
CA THR A 41 12.17 7.25 11.83
C THR A 41 11.35 8.03 10.83
N ILE A 42 10.94 9.26 11.17
CA ILE A 42 10.42 10.20 10.18
C ILE A 42 11.62 10.77 9.42
N VAL A 43 11.68 10.48 8.13
CA VAL A 43 12.78 10.90 7.24
C VAL A 43 12.39 12.06 6.33
N ASN A 44 11.10 12.26 6.07
CA ASN A 44 10.63 13.45 5.38
C ASN A 44 9.27 13.92 5.90
N GLU A 45 9.04 15.21 5.76
CA GLU A 45 7.72 15.84 5.80
C GLU A 45 7.56 16.65 4.52
N VAL A 46 6.60 16.26 3.71
CA VAL A 46 6.29 16.90 2.44
C VAL A 46 5.06 17.79 2.65
N SER A 47 5.24 19.09 2.43
CA SER A 47 4.21 20.10 2.57
C SER A 47 4.28 21.08 1.40
N PRO A 48 3.19 21.79 1.09
CA PRO A 48 3.12 22.65 -0.09
C PRO A 48 4.21 23.72 -0.09
N ALA A 49 4.52 24.30 1.07
CA ALA A 49 5.60 25.29 1.23
C ALA A 49 7.00 24.72 0.95
N LYS A 50 7.25 23.42 1.22
CA LYS A 50 8.57 22.80 1.03
C LYS A 50 8.83 22.38 -0.42
N ILE A 51 7.78 22.16 -1.20
CA ILE A 51 7.88 21.73 -2.61
C ILE A 51 7.31 22.76 -3.60
N ASN A 52 6.91 23.95 -3.12
CA ASN A 52 6.39 25.07 -3.90
C ASN A 52 5.17 24.73 -4.78
N ILE A 53 4.17 24.07 -4.19
CA ILE A 53 2.88 23.80 -4.86
C ILE A 53 1.70 24.33 -4.05
N ALA A 54 0.51 24.33 -4.64
CA ALA A 54 -0.70 24.73 -3.94
C ALA A 54 -1.08 23.75 -2.81
N GLU A 55 -1.74 24.28 -1.78
CA GLU A 55 -2.37 23.43 -0.78
C GLU A 55 -3.44 22.52 -1.42
N GLY A 56 -3.55 21.31 -0.89
CA GLY A 56 -4.69 20.43 -1.18
C GLY A 56 -5.89 20.82 -0.32
N GLU A 57 -7.08 20.47 -0.80
CA GLU A 57 -8.33 20.52 -0.07
C GLU A 57 -8.33 19.45 1.02
N GLN A 58 -7.86 18.24 0.71
CA GLN A 58 -7.88 17.09 1.62
C GLN A 58 -6.51 16.84 2.25
N VAL A 59 -5.44 17.00 1.47
CA VAL A 59 -4.06 16.72 1.88
C VAL A 59 -3.33 18.01 2.17
N LYS A 60 -3.03 18.26 3.44
CA LYS A 60 -2.22 19.41 3.87
C LYS A 60 -0.72 19.12 3.89
N SER A 61 -0.37 17.88 4.25
CA SER A 61 0.99 17.35 4.20
C SER A 61 0.94 15.84 4.34
N PHE A 62 2.02 15.17 3.98
CA PHE A 62 2.23 13.76 4.29
C PHE A 62 3.64 13.54 4.84
N PHE A 63 3.81 12.46 5.59
CA PHE A 63 5.10 12.09 6.16
C PHE A 63 5.67 10.86 5.48
N VAL A 64 7.00 10.80 5.42
CA VAL A 64 7.72 9.61 4.98
C VAL A 64 8.40 9.00 6.21
N LEU A 65 8.05 7.76 6.51
CA LEU A 65 8.59 7.02 7.63
C LEU A 65 9.46 5.88 7.11
N GLN A 66 10.71 5.87 7.53
CA GLN A 66 11.59 4.73 7.39
C GLN A 66 11.34 3.75 8.53
N VAL A 67 10.97 2.52 8.18
CA VAL A 67 10.67 1.44 9.11
C VAL A 67 11.69 0.32 8.88
N ALA A 68 12.67 0.23 9.78
CA ALA A 68 13.69 -0.80 9.72
C ALA A 68 13.14 -2.10 10.32
N LEU A 69 12.90 -3.10 9.47
CA LEU A 69 12.43 -4.42 9.83
C LEU A 69 13.58 -5.34 10.25
N LYS A 70 13.28 -6.28 11.15
CA LYS A 70 14.21 -7.34 11.58
C LYS A 70 14.22 -8.53 10.62
N ARG A 71 13.14 -8.72 9.88
CA ARG A 71 12.91 -9.83 8.94
C ARG A 71 11.93 -9.39 7.84
N LYS A 72 12.01 -10.03 6.67
CA LYS A 72 11.08 -9.81 5.56
C LYS A 72 9.73 -10.51 5.75
N ASP A 73 9.71 -11.60 6.52
CA ASP A 73 8.49 -12.33 6.86
C ASP A 73 7.80 -11.63 8.04
N PHE A 74 6.88 -10.72 7.71
CA PHE A 74 6.05 -9.99 8.66
C PHE A 74 4.59 -10.05 8.23
N GLU A 75 3.66 -9.90 9.17
CA GLU A 75 2.24 -9.82 8.84
C GLU A 75 1.89 -8.42 8.33
N ASP A 76 1.26 -8.31 7.15
CA ASP A 76 0.73 -7.04 6.62
C ASP A 76 -0.14 -6.30 7.65
N LYS A 77 -0.82 -7.04 8.52
CA LYS A 77 -1.62 -6.50 9.63
C LYS A 77 -0.80 -5.61 10.56
N THR A 78 0.47 -5.92 10.81
CA THR A 78 1.37 -5.09 11.63
C THR A 78 1.57 -3.71 10.99
N ILE A 79 1.77 -3.67 9.67
CA ILE A 79 1.96 -2.42 8.92
C ILE A 79 0.65 -1.63 8.80
N ILE A 80 -0.47 -2.31 8.56
CA ILE A 80 -1.80 -1.69 8.56
C ILE A 80 -2.08 -1.04 9.91
N THR A 81 -1.77 -1.73 11.02
CA THR A 81 -1.94 -1.15 12.35
C THR A 81 -1.16 0.15 12.46
N ILE A 82 0.15 0.15 12.18
CA ILE A 82 0.98 1.37 12.23
C ILE A 82 0.42 2.49 11.34
N SER A 83 -0.02 2.14 10.14
CA SER A 83 -0.56 3.09 9.18
C SER A 83 -1.87 3.73 9.67
N LYS A 84 -2.72 2.95 10.34
CA LYS A 84 -4.00 3.42 10.90
C LYS A 84 -3.85 4.19 12.21
N LEU A 85 -2.76 3.96 12.94
CA LEU A 85 -2.56 4.62 14.22
C LEU A 85 -2.41 6.14 14.05
N ILE A 86 -1.67 6.57 13.03
CA ILE A 86 -1.43 8.00 12.77
C ILE A 86 -2.49 8.46 11.77
N PRO A 87 -3.45 9.32 12.14
CA PRO A 87 -4.51 9.80 11.24
C PRO A 87 -3.96 10.86 10.29
N GLN A 88 -3.00 10.48 9.47
CA GLN A 88 -2.33 11.32 8.50
C GLN A 88 -1.79 10.47 7.36
N ASN A 89 -1.73 11.06 6.17
CA ASN A 89 -1.14 10.41 5.00
C ASN A 89 0.34 10.09 5.27
N MET A 90 0.72 8.84 5.02
CA MET A 90 2.07 8.34 5.28
C MET A 90 2.54 7.43 4.16
N LEU A 91 3.76 7.71 3.69
CA LEU A 91 4.55 6.81 2.88
C LEU A 91 5.53 6.08 3.80
N LEU A 92 5.44 4.77 3.86
CA LEU A 92 6.35 3.93 4.63
C LEU A 92 7.42 3.33 3.70
N ILE A 93 8.68 3.48 4.07
CA ILE A 93 9.80 2.76 3.47
C ILE A 93 10.10 1.58 4.41
N LEU A 94 9.69 0.38 4.03
CA LEU A 94 9.98 -0.82 4.81
C LEU A 94 11.33 -1.37 4.38
N GLU A 95 12.30 -1.38 5.28
CA GLU A 95 13.68 -1.78 4.98
C GLU A 95 14.07 -3.06 5.69
N CYS A 96 14.74 -3.98 4.99
CA CYS A 96 15.33 -5.18 5.60
C CYS A 96 16.65 -5.48 4.90
N GLY A 97 17.78 -5.33 5.61
CA GLY A 97 19.11 -5.50 5.01
C GLY A 97 19.41 -4.40 3.99
N SER A 98 19.76 -4.78 2.76
CA SER A 98 20.06 -3.90 1.62
C SER A 98 18.87 -3.61 0.72
N GLU A 99 17.71 -4.21 1.01
CA GLU A 99 16.49 -4.05 0.23
C GLU A 99 15.43 -3.28 1.00
N ALA A 100 14.51 -2.69 0.26
CA ALA A 100 13.34 -2.02 0.79
C ALA A 100 12.16 -2.10 -0.17
N LYS A 101 10.98 -1.79 0.34
CA LYS A 101 9.76 -1.61 -0.45
C LYS A 101 8.95 -0.43 0.08
N LEU A 102 8.11 0.15 -0.77
CA LEU A 102 7.25 1.26 -0.41
C LEU A 102 5.87 0.75 -0.05
N VAL A 103 5.28 1.34 0.98
CA VAL A 103 3.95 0.98 1.46
C VAL A 103 3.16 2.23 1.81
N THR A 104 1.89 2.27 1.41
CA THR A 104 0.94 3.29 1.83
C THR A 104 -0.40 2.65 2.17
N TYR A 105 -1.15 3.28 3.07
CA TYR A 105 -2.52 2.87 3.39
C TYR A 105 -3.48 3.99 2.98
N HIS A 106 -4.43 3.65 2.10
CA HIS A 106 -5.51 4.54 1.69
C HIS A 106 -6.85 3.90 2.09
N THR A 107 -7.55 3.26 1.15
CA THR A 107 -8.67 2.35 1.44
C THR A 107 -8.19 0.95 1.79
N LYS A 108 -7.01 0.57 1.28
CA LYS A 108 -6.31 -0.70 1.52
C LYS A 108 -4.80 -0.47 1.65
N LEU A 109 -4.09 -1.52 2.08
CA LEU A 109 -2.62 -1.53 2.03
C LEU A 109 -2.17 -1.68 0.58
N MET A 110 -1.37 -0.74 0.09
CA MET A 110 -0.71 -0.80 -1.20
C MET A 110 0.79 -0.89 -0.99
N GLN A 111 1.46 -1.73 -1.77
CA GLN A 111 2.88 -1.98 -1.60
C GLN A 111 3.55 -2.36 -2.91
N THR A 112 4.80 -1.93 -3.06
CA THR A 112 5.69 -2.37 -4.14
C THR A 112 6.35 -3.71 -3.79
N ASP A 113 7.02 -4.31 -4.77
CA ASP A 113 7.95 -5.40 -4.53
C ASP A 113 9.22 -4.90 -3.81
N TRP A 114 10.02 -5.85 -3.33
CA TRP A 114 11.32 -5.58 -2.72
C TRP A 114 12.34 -5.23 -3.79
N GLU A 115 13.03 -4.11 -3.60
CA GLU A 115 14.06 -3.61 -4.49
C GLU A 115 15.28 -3.14 -3.69
N PRO A 116 16.47 -3.03 -4.31
CA PRO A 116 17.61 -2.37 -3.69
C PRO A 116 17.25 -0.96 -3.24
N LYS A 117 17.71 -0.55 -2.06
CA LYS A 117 17.36 0.76 -1.47
C LYS A 117 17.74 1.95 -2.35
N ASP A 118 18.75 1.78 -3.19
CA ASP A 118 19.25 2.83 -4.07
C ASP A 118 18.38 3.02 -5.31
N ASP A 119 17.64 1.99 -5.72
CA ASP A 119 16.75 2.01 -6.89
C ASP A 119 15.37 2.59 -6.58
N LEU A 120 14.99 2.60 -5.30
CA LEU A 120 13.74 3.20 -4.84
C LEU A 120 13.68 4.70 -5.13
N SER A 121 12.62 5.10 -5.83
CA SER A 121 12.29 6.47 -6.15
C SER A 121 10.77 6.71 -6.13
N ILE A 122 10.38 7.95 -5.80
CA ILE A 122 9.00 8.42 -5.92
C ILE A 122 9.03 9.79 -6.57
N GLU A 123 8.24 9.94 -7.63
CA GLU A 123 8.07 11.23 -8.30
C GLU A 123 6.91 12.00 -7.67
N LEU A 124 7.14 13.26 -7.31
CA LEU A 124 6.08 14.15 -6.84
C LEU A 124 5.46 14.88 -8.04
N LYS A 125 4.36 14.36 -8.60
CA LYS A 125 3.64 15.00 -9.73
C LYS A 125 2.27 15.50 -9.30
N GLY A 126 1.99 16.76 -9.58
CA GLY A 126 0.69 17.38 -9.29
C GLY A 126 0.84 18.89 -9.13
N LEU A 127 -0.27 19.62 -9.31
CA LEU A 127 -0.31 21.08 -9.12
C LEU A 127 -0.66 21.48 -7.68
N ASN A 128 -1.20 20.55 -6.89
CA ASN A 128 -1.53 20.70 -5.48
C ASN A 128 -1.20 19.42 -4.71
N MET A 129 -1.30 19.47 -3.38
CA MET A 129 -0.99 18.32 -2.52
C MET A 129 -1.93 17.12 -2.69
N ASP A 130 -3.19 17.34 -3.08
CA ASP A 130 -4.12 16.23 -3.33
C ASP A 130 -3.64 15.42 -4.54
N ALA A 131 -3.36 16.09 -5.66
CA ALA A 131 -2.87 15.47 -6.88
C ALA A 131 -1.52 14.77 -6.67
N VAL A 132 -0.62 15.38 -5.88
CA VAL A 132 0.66 14.75 -5.51
C VAL A 132 0.43 13.46 -4.71
N TRP A 133 -0.48 13.49 -3.74
CA TRP A 133 -0.77 12.30 -2.93
C TRP A 133 -1.43 11.19 -3.75
N GLU A 134 -2.42 11.53 -4.58
CA GLU A 134 -3.04 10.59 -5.51
C GLU A 134 -2.00 9.96 -6.44
N ASN A 135 -1.06 10.74 -6.97
CA ASN A 135 0.00 10.24 -7.83
C ASN A 135 0.94 9.26 -7.10
N ILE A 136 1.20 9.46 -5.81
CA ILE A 136 1.97 8.51 -4.98
C ILE A 136 1.20 7.20 -4.83
N ILE A 137 -0.11 7.26 -4.55
CA ILE A 137 -0.95 6.07 -4.43
C ILE A 137 -0.95 5.29 -5.74
N VAL A 138 -1.07 5.98 -6.87
CA VAL A 138 -1.03 5.38 -8.22
C VAL A 138 0.30 4.66 -8.48
N GLN A 139 1.43 5.30 -8.17
CA GLN A 139 2.77 4.72 -8.35
C GLN A 139 2.95 3.45 -7.50
N ILE A 140 2.61 3.50 -6.21
CA ILE A 140 2.80 2.37 -5.29
C ILE A 140 1.80 1.24 -5.56
N GLY A 141 0.57 1.59 -5.91
CA GLY A 141 -0.50 0.64 -6.19
C GLY A 141 -0.40 -0.02 -7.57
N GLY A 142 0.46 0.50 -8.46
CA GLY A 142 0.49 0.08 -9.87
C GLY A 142 -0.85 0.31 -10.59
N ILE A 143 -1.58 1.36 -10.19
CA ILE A 143 -2.94 1.64 -10.68
C ILE A 143 -2.85 2.41 -11.99
N THR A 144 -3.76 2.16 -12.92
CA THR A 144 -3.97 3.02 -14.09
C THR A 144 -5.38 3.58 -14.00
N ILE A 145 -5.51 4.90 -13.88
CA ILE A 145 -6.82 5.57 -13.77
C ILE A 145 -7.40 5.70 -15.18
N ASP A 146 -8.52 5.02 -15.42
CA ASP A 146 -9.27 5.12 -16.67
C ASP A 146 -9.95 6.50 -16.78
N GLN A 147 -10.13 7.01 -18.01
CA GLN A 147 -10.73 8.33 -18.23
C GLN A 147 -12.11 8.45 -17.58
N GLY A 148 -12.28 9.46 -16.73
CA GLY A 148 -13.54 9.76 -16.05
C GLY A 148 -13.72 9.10 -14.69
N ASN A 149 -12.82 8.21 -14.28
CA ASN A 149 -12.83 7.63 -12.93
C ASN A 149 -12.03 8.50 -11.95
N THR A 150 -12.50 8.55 -10.71
CA THR A 150 -11.70 8.95 -9.55
C THR A 150 -10.75 7.83 -9.13
N LEU A 151 -9.74 8.16 -8.31
CA LEU A 151 -8.81 7.16 -7.75
C LEU A 151 -9.57 6.06 -6.98
N ASP A 152 -10.52 6.44 -6.14
CA ASP A 152 -11.29 5.50 -5.32
C ASP A 152 -12.17 4.57 -6.16
N GLU A 153 -12.81 5.11 -7.21
CA GLU A 153 -13.59 4.31 -8.16
C GLU A 153 -12.70 3.32 -8.91
N GLN A 154 -11.51 3.76 -9.35
CA GLN A 154 -10.57 2.87 -10.03
C GLN A 154 -10.10 1.74 -9.10
N ILE A 155 -9.76 2.06 -7.85
CA ILE A 155 -9.37 1.05 -6.85
C ILE A 155 -10.50 0.01 -6.67
N ALA A 156 -11.75 0.46 -6.56
CA ALA A 156 -12.89 -0.43 -6.41
C ALA A 156 -13.11 -1.33 -7.63
N VAL A 157 -12.96 -0.77 -8.83
CA VAL A 157 -13.06 -1.51 -10.11
C VAL A 157 -11.97 -2.58 -10.19
N ASP A 158 -10.71 -2.22 -9.91
CA ASP A 158 -9.57 -3.15 -9.99
C ASP A 158 -9.67 -4.26 -8.93
N GLU A 159 -10.19 -3.95 -7.73
CA GLU A 159 -10.48 -4.98 -6.74
C GLU A 159 -11.56 -5.96 -7.19
N LYS A 160 -12.64 -5.46 -7.79
CA LYS A 160 -13.71 -6.31 -8.33
C LYS A 160 -13.14 -7.22 -9.43
N ARG A 161 -12.37 -6.67 -10.37
CA ARG A 161 -11.67 -7.43 -11.42
C ARG A 161 -10.77 -8.51 -10.82
N MET A 162 -9.97 -8.17 -9.82
CA MET A 162 -9.07 -9.13 -9.16
C MET A 162 -9.82 -10.27 -8.45
N LYS A 163 -10.92 -9.98 -7.75
CA LYS A 163 -11.75 -10.99 -7.08
C LYS A 163 -12.35 -11.97 -8.08
N ILE A 164 -12.89 -11.45 -9.18
CA ILE A 164 -13.47 -12.27 -10.23
C ILE A 164 -12.38 -13.14 -10.90
N GLN A 165 -11.22 -12.57 -11.21
CA GLN A 165 -10.11 -13.32 -11.82
C GLN A 165 -9.62 -14.46 -10.90
N LYS A 166 -9.49 -14.21 -9.59
CA LYS A 166 -9.13 -15.26 -8.62
C LYS A 166 -10.16 -16.39 -8.59
N GLU A 167 -11.44 -16.06 -8.66
CA GLU A 167 -12.49 -17.10 -8.70
C GLU A 167 -12.46 -17.88 -10.01
N ILE A 168 -12.19 -17.23 -11.14
CA ILE A 168 -11.96 -17.91 -12.42
C ILE A 168 -10.76 -18.84 -12.33
N ASP A 169 -9.64 -18.41 -11.79
CA ASP A 169 -8.43 -19.24 -11.66
C ASP A 169 -8.68 -20.45 -10.75
N ARG A 170 -9.38 -20.23 -9.64
CA ARG A 170 -9.81 -21.29 -8.73
C ARG A 170 -10.71 -22.31 -9.43
N LEU A 171 -11.78 -21.86 -10.08
CA LEU A 171 -12.71 -22.73 -10.80
C LEU A 171 -12.03 -23.44 -11.97
N THR A 172 -11.14 -22.77 -12.69
CA THR A 172 -10.33 -23.35 -13.77
C THR A 172 -9.46 -24.49 -13.23
N LYS A 173 -8.77 -24.27 -12.11
CA LYS A 173 -7.93 -25.29 -11.47
C LYS A 173 -8.75 -26.48 -10.96
N LEU A 174 -9.91 -26.21 -10.36
CA LEU A 174 -10.84 -27.26 -9.92
C LEU A 174 -11.36 -28.08 -11.10
N ALA A 175 -11.81 -27.44 -12.18
CA ALA A 175 -12.34 -28.11 -13.36
C ALA A 175 -11.27 -28.95 -14.09
N LYS A 176 -10.00 -28.50 -14.10
CA LYS A 176 -8.87 -29.26 -14.65
C LYS A 176 -8.56 -30.53 -13.85
N ASN A 177 -8.68 -30.47 -12.53
CA ASN A 177 -8.34 -31.58 -11.63
C ASN A 177 -9.52 -32.53 -11.37
N GLU A 178 -10.75 -32.16 -11.75
CA GLU A 178 -11.95 -32.97 -11.55
C GLU A 178 -12.01 -34.16 -12.53
N LYS A 179 -12.24 -35.35 -11.98
CA LYS A 179 -12.31 -36.62 -12.72
C LYS A 179 -13.75 -37.00 -13.07
N GLN A 180 -14.74 -36.57 -12.29
CA GLN A 180 -16.15 -36.89 -12.51
C GLN A 180 -16.72 -35.99 -13.63
N PRO A 181 -17.18 -36.54 -14.77
CA PRO A 181 -17.62 -35.75 -15.91
C PRO A 181 -18.74 -34.75 -15.59
N LYS A 182 -19.72 -35.17 -14.78
CA LYS A 182 -20.85 -34.33 -14.38
C LYS A 182 -20.41 -33.10 -13.58
N LYS A 183 -19.55 -33.29 -12.57
CA LYS A 183 -19.01 -32.19 -11.75
C LYS A 183 -18.11 -31.26 -12.55
N LYS A 184 -17.30 -31.81 -13.46
CA LYS A 184 -16.49 -31.01 -14.38
C LYS A 184 -17.36 -30.12 -15.27
N PHE A 185 -18.46 -30.65 -15.79
CA PHE A 185 -19.41 -29.89 -16.59
C PHE A 185 -20.04 -28.75 -15.78
N GLU A 186 -20.50 -29.02 -14.55
CA GLU A 186 -21.04 -27.99 -13.65
C GLU A 186 -20.02 -26.87 -13.33
N LEU A 187 -18.76 -27.22 -13.09
CA LEU A 187 -17.68 -26.25 -12.86
C LEU A 187 -17.41 -25.37 -14.09
N VAL A 188 -17.43 -25.97 -15.30
CA VAL A 188 -17.25 -25.22 -16.56
C VAL A 188 -18.44 -24.31 -16.84
N GLN A 189 -19.67 -24.72 -16.52
CA GLN A 189 -20.85 -23.84 -16.64
C GLN A 189 -20.73 -22.60 -15.75
N LYS A 190 -20.41 -22.77 -14.47
CA LYS A 190 -20.18 -21.63 -13.55
C LYS A 190 -19.06 -20.70 -14.03
N LEU A 191 -18.00 -21.28 -14.57
CA LEU A 191 -16.87 -20.51 -15.11
C LEU A 191 -17.30 -19.67 -16.32
N ASN A 192 -18.16 -20.21 -17.19
CA ASN A 192 -18.72 -19.46 -18.33
C ASN A 192 -19.69 -18.36 -17.90
N GLU A 193 -20.46 -18.55 -16.84
CA GLU A 193 -21.33 -17.50 -16.27
C GLU A 193 -20.50 -16.34 -15.73
N ILE A 194 -19.49 -16.62 -14.90
CA ILE A 194 -18.63 -15.60 -14.30
C ILE A 194 -17.83 -14.84 -15.37
N LYS A 195 -17.40 -15.51 -16.45
CA LYS A 195 -16.71 -14.84 -17.58
C LYS A 195 -17.61 -13.84 -18.31
N LYS A 196 -18.92 -14.08 -18.38
CA LYS A 196 -19.87 -13.15 -18.99
C LYS A 196 -20.06 -11.88 -18.16
N GLU A 197 -19.84 -11.93 -16.86
CA GLU A 197 -19.91 -10.73 -15.99
C GLU A 197 -18.72 -9.77 -16.16
N ILE A 198 -17.62 -10.21 -16.80
CA ILE A 198 -16.42 -9.38 -17.06
C ILE A 198 -16.52 -8.61 -18.38
N ILE A 199 -17.29 -9.12 -19.35
CA ILE A 199 -17.42 -8.52 -20.68
C ILE A 199 -18.72 -7.70 -20.66
N PRO A 200 -18.67 -6.36 -20.55
CA PRO A 200 -19.83 -5.53 -20.87
C PRO A 200 -20.23 -5.68 -22.34
#